data_AF-A0A962I8H2-F1
#
_entry.id   AF-A0A962I8H2-F1
#
_cell.length_a   1.000
_cell.length_b   1.000
_cell.length_c   1.000
_cell.angle_alpha   90.00
_cell.angle_beta   90.00
_cell.angle_gamma   90.00
#
_symmetry.space_group_name_H-M   'P 1'
#
loop_
_entity.id
_entity.type
_entity.pdbx_description
1 polymer ?
#
loop_
_entity_poly.entity_id
_entity_poly.type
_entity_poly.pdbx_seq_one_letter_code
_entity_poly.pdbx_strand_id
1 'polypeptide(L)'
;MPVAVLRDSGIVESGSKAQIFAAVKIDGKTIYSAFTATSQASHGQGFSLTTHFPWREIPIRPMRIQLTASHETGAPIHALASQLAGTFHHVTGEVEFTPEVGRDYVVKGALGESSSVWIEDSESGERVSAVITES
;
A
#
# COMPACT_ATOMS: atom_id res chain seq x y z
N MET A 1 -24.51 -7.41 5.16
CA MET A 1 -24.09 -7.89 3.81
C MET A 1 -22.83 -8.71 4.01
N PRO A 2 -22.59 -9.80 3.27
CA PRO A 2 -21.30 -10.48 3.36
C PRO A 2 -20.20 -9.54 2.91
N VAL A 3 -19.09 -9.52 3.65
CA VAL A 3 -17.93 -8.64 3.41
C VAL A 3 -16.65 -9.47 3.52
N ALA A 4 -15.61 -8.97 2.87
CA ALA A 4 -14.23 -9.36 3.11
C ALA A 4 -13.47 -8.16 3.67
N VAL A 5 -12.28 -8.38 4.23
CA VAL A 5 -11.41 -7.29 4.69
C VAL A 5 -10.24 -7.14 3.75
N LEU A 6 -9.87 -5.90 3.45
CA LEU A 6 -8.62 -5.55 2.79
C LEU A 6 -7.79 -4.65 3.71
N ARG A 7 -6.55 -5.04 3.95
CA ARG A 7 -5.59 -4.33 4.81
C ARG A 7 -4.48 -3.74 3.96
N ASP A 8 -4.14 -2.49 4.21
CA ASP A 8 -2.85 -1.97 3.74
C ASP A 8 -1.73 -2.53 4.63
N SER A 9 -0.48 -2.47 4.16
CA SER A 9 0.66 -2.89 4.96
C SER A 9 1.92 -2.09 4.60
N GLY A 10 3.05 -2.44 5.20
CA GLY A 10 4.32 -1.78 4.93
C GLY A 10 5.46 -2.37 5.75
N ILE A 11 6.65 -1.82 5.52
CA ILE A 11 7.89 -2.13 6.24
C ILE A 11 8.39 -0.83 6.85
N VAL A 12 8.46 -0.77 8.17
CA VAL A 12 9.08 0.36 8.87
C VAL A 12 10.58 0.16 8.83
N GLU A 13 11.30 1.00 8.09
CA GLU A 13 12.76 0.91 7.98
C GLU A 13 13.45 1.67 9.12
N SER A 14 12.88 2.82 9.51
CA SER A 14 13.36 3.64 10.62
C SER A 14 12.22 4.52 11.16
N GLY A 15 12.50 5.29 12.21
CA GLY A 15 11.56 6.29 12.73
C GLY A 15 11.26 7.46 11.78
N SER A 16 11.87 7.52 10.59
CA SER A 16 11.66 8.58 9.60
C SER A 16 11.46 8.06 8.17
N LYS A 17 11.48 6.74 7.95
CA LYS A 17 11.36 6.11 6.63
C LYS A 17 10.61 4.79 6.72
N ALA A 18 9.69 4.57 5.78
CA ALA A 18 8.97 3.31 5.63
C ALA A 18 8.69 3.01 4.16
N GLN A 19 8.46 1.75 3.85
CA GLN A 19 7.81 1.30 2.62
C GLN A 19 6.33 1.10 2.90
N ILE A 20 5.45 1.63 2.06
CA ILE A 20 4.01 1.47 2.17
C ILE A 20 3.48 0.70 0.97
N PHE A 21 2.60 -0.26 1.23
CA PHE A 21 1.88 -1.06 0.24
C PHE A 21 0.38 -0.89 0.49
N ALA A 22 -0.34 -0.24 -0.42
CA ALA A 22 -1.71 0.17 -0.15
C ALA A 22 -2.63 0.07 -1.37
N ALA A 23 -3.90 -0.17 -1.10
CA ALA A 23 -4.96 0.13 -2.05
C ALA A 23 -5.31 1.63 -1.95
N VAL A 24 -5.31 2.30 -3.10
CA VAL A 24 -5.53 3.76 -3.17
C VAL A 24 -6.85 4.12 -3.88
N LYS A 25 -7.35 3.23 -4.74
CA LYS A 25 -8.70 3.34 -5.33
C LYS A 25 -9.39 1.99 -5.41
N ILE A 26 -10.72 2.01 -5.32
CA ILE A 26 -11.60 0.88 -5.65
C ILE A 26 -12.63 1.38 -6.65
N ASP A 27 -12.73 0.70 -7.80
CA ASP A 27 -13.60 1.06 -8.93
C ASP A 27 -13.49 2.55 -9.31
N GLY A 28 -12.25 3.04 -9.41
CA GLY A 28 -11.94 4.42 -9.76
C GLY A 28 -12.18 5.45 -8.65
N LYS A 29 -12.73 5.06 -7.49
CA LYS A 29 -12.97 5.96 -6.36
C LYS A 29 -11.79 5.92 -5.40
N THR A 30 -11.22 7.08 -5.09
CA THR A 30 -10.17 7.22 -4.07
C THR A 30 -10.69 6.80 -2.70
N ILE A 31 -9.85 6.03 -1.99
CA ILE A 31 -10.14 5.54 -0.64
C ILE A 31 -9.09 6.03 0.35
N TYR A 32 -9.43 5.98 1.64
CA TYR A 32 -8.49 6.25 2.72
C TYR A 32 -7.45 5.13 2.81
N SER A 33 -6.19 5.46 2.48
CA SER A 33 -5.07 4.53 2.37
C SER A 33 -4.01 4.77 3.45
N ALA A 34 -3.08 3.84 3.60
CA ALA A 34 -1.91 3.97 4.47
C ALA A 34 -1.06 5.21 4.18
N PHE A 35 -0.98 5.66 2.92
CA PHE A 35 -0.30 6.91 2.58
C PHE A 35 -0.98 8.11 3.26
N THR A 36 -2.31 8.21 3.13
CA THR A 36 -3.08 9.32 3.74
C THR A 36 -3.04 9.22 5.27
N ALA A 37 -3.20 8.00 5.80
CA ALA A 37 -3.21 7.77 7.24
C ALA A 37 -1.86 8.07 7.89
N THR A 38 -0.76 7.61 7.28
CA THR A 38 0.61 7.88 7.75
C THR A 38 0.95 9.36 7.66
N SER A 39 0.58 10.02 6.57
CA SER A 39 0.78 11.48 6.41
C SER A 39 0.05 12.27 7.50
N GLN A 40 -1.21 11.91 7.79
CA GLN A 40 -1.99 12.54 8.86
C GLN A 40 -1.41 12.28 10.24
N ALA A 41 -1.01 11.04 10.53
CA ALA A 41 -0.44 10.65 11.82
C ALA A 41 0.93 11.29 12.08
N SER A 42 1.69 11.58 11.03
CA SER A 42 3.03 12.20 11.11
C SER A 42 2.98 13.73 11.08
N HIS A 43 1.81 14.33 10.83
CA HIS A 43 1.68 15.78 10.69
C HIS A 43 2.09 16.50 11.98
N GLY A 44 2.97 17.49 11.86
CA GLY A 44 3.48 18.27 13.00
C GLY A 44 4.56 17.57 13.83
N GLN A 45 5.06 16.39 13.43
CA GLN A 45 6.06 15.62 14.19
C GLN A 45 7.52 15.86 13.73
N GLY A 46 7.76 16.93 12.96
CA GLY A 46 9.07 17.22 12.37
C GLY A 46 9.47 16.13 11.37
N PHE A 47 10.63 15.51 11.58
CA PHE A 47 11.16 14.45 10.71
C PHE A 47 10.69 13.03 11.09
N SER A 48 9.88 12.91 12.13
CA SER A 48 9.38 11.61 12.59
C SER A 48 8.26 11.12 11.66
N LEU A 49 8.25 9.82 11.40
CA LEU A 49 7.23 9.14 10.62
C LEU A 49 6.48 8.17 11.54
N THR A 50 5.18 8.41 11.71
CA THR A 50 4.26 7.49 12.39
C THR A 50 3.42 6.76 11.34
N THR A 51 3.79 5.52 11.03
CA THR A 51 3.07 4.71 10.05
C THR A 51 1.74 4.21 10.59
N HIS A 52 0.69 4.30 9.77
CA HIS A 52 -0.62 3.73 10.09
C HIS A 52 -1.16 2.95 8.89
N PHE A 53 -1.52 1.68 9.13
CA PHE A 53 -1.98 0.75 8.10
C PHE A 53 -3.47 0.44 8.32
N PRO A 54 -4.38 1.21 7.70
CA PRO A 54 -5.80 0.99 7.86
C PRO A 54 -6.24 -0.31 7.20
N TRP A 55 -7.40 -0.79 7.64
CA TRP A 55 -8.13 -1.87 7.01
C TRP A 55 -9.54 -1.38 6.65
N ARG A 56 -10.20 -2.07 5.73
CA ARG A 56 -11.55 -1.73 5.26
C ARG A 56 -12.31 -2.98 4.86
N GLU A 57 -13.62 -2.94 5.09
CA GLU A 57 -14.53 -3.92 4.52
C GLU A 57 -14.72 -3.63 3.03
N ILE A 58 -14.73 -4.69 2.21
CA ILE A 58 -14.98 -4.62 0.77
C ILE A 58 -16.10 -5.61 0.39
N PRO A 59 -16.92 -5.29 -0.63
CA PRO A 59 -18.04 -6.14 -1.03
C PRO A 59 -17.58 -7.42 -1.75
N ILE A 60 -18.37 -8.48 -1.64
CA ILE A 60 -18.12 -9.77 -2.32
C ILE A 60 -18.59 -9.70 -3.78
N ARG A 61 -17.82 -9.00 -4.60
CA ARG A 61 -18.03 -8.90 -6.05
C ARG A 61 -16.72 -8.59 -6.77
N PRO A 62 -16.62 -8.84 -8.08
CA PRO A 62 -15.53 -8.34 -8.90
C PRO A 62 -15.41 -6.81 -8.77
N MET A 63 -14.17 -6.35 -8.61
CA MET A 63 -13.82 -4.93 -8.52
C MET A 63 -12.43 -4.69 -9.10
N ARG A 64 -12.16 -3.44 -9.43
CA ARG A 64 -10.84 -2.97 -9.85
C ARG A 64 -10.20 -2.22 -8.72
N ILE A 65 -9.01 -2.64 -8.31
CA ILE A 65 -8.28 -2.02 -7.21
C ILE A 65 -6.99 -1.42 -7.76
N GLN A 66 -6.84 -0.10 -7.59
CA GLN A 66 -5.57 0.55 -7.83
C GLN A 66 -4.68 0.34 -6.61
N LEU A 67 -3.56 -0.36 -6.79
CA LEU A 67 -2.55 -0.60 -5.78
C LEU A 67 -1.39 0.36 -5.98
N THR A 68 -0.70 0.69 -4.90
CA THR A 68 0.53 1.48 -4.93
C THR A 68 1.48 0.98 -3.87
N ALA A 69 2.74 0.82 -4.26
CA ALA A 69 3.86 0.63 -3.35
C ALA A 69 4.87 1.77 -3.52
N SER A 70 5.27 2.39 -2.43
CA SER A 70 6.27 3.47 -2.48
C SER A 70 6.94 3.69 -1.13
N HIS A 71 8.09 4.37 -1.15
CA HIS A 71 8.70 4.85 0.07
C HIS A 71 7.94 6.07 0.60
N GLU A 72 7.84 6.18 1.91
CA GLU A 72 7.40 7.39 2.61
C GLU A 72 8.49 7.87 3.56
N THR A 73 8.64 9.19 3.65
CA THR A 73 9.64 9.82 4.52
C THR A 73 9.04 10.98 5.28
N GLY A 74 9.46 11.15 6.54
CA GLY A 74 9.00 12.26 7.39
C GLY A 74 9.49 13.65 6.95
N ALA A 75 10.37 13.75 5.93
CA ALA A 75 10.93 15.02 5.49
C ALA A 75 10.94 15.16 3.96
N PRO A 76 10.38 16.25 3.38
CA PRO A 76 10.42 16.50 1.94
C PRO A 76 11.84 16.52 1.33
N ILE A 77 12.85 16.95 2.10
CA ILE A 77 14.25 16.96 1.66
C ILE A 77 14.80 15.53 1.53
N HIS A 78 14.37 14.59 2.37
CA HIS A 78 14.79 13.19 2.28
C HIS A 78 14.13 12.48 1.09
N ALA A 79 12.86 12.77 0.81
CA ALA A 79 12.21 12.33 -0.42
C ALA A 79 12.95 12.85 -1.66
N LEU A 80 13.27 14.16 -1.70
CA LEU A 80 14.02 14.76 -2.80
C LEU A 80 15.43 14.16 -2.95
N ALA A 81 16.17 13.98 -1.85
CA ALA A 81 17.49 13.35 -1.89
C ALA A 81 17.45 11.89 -2.37
N SER A 82 16.46 11.11 -1.91
CA SER A 82 16.26 9.71 -2.34
C SER A 82 15.86 9.65 -3.82
N GLN A 83 15.03 10.58 -4.28
CA GLN A 83 14.63 10.71 -5.68
C GLN A 83 15.83 11.10 -6.56
N LEU A 84 16.66 12.05 -6.13
CA LEU A 84 17.88 12.46 -6.83
C LEU A 84 18.96 11.36 -6.85
N ALA A 85 18.99 10.52 -5.81
CA ALA A 85 19.89 9.37 -5.72
C ALA A 85 19.35 8.11 -6.44
N GLY A 86 18.15 8.17 -7.05
CA GLY A 86 17.55 7.03 -7.75
C GLY A 86 17.12 5.87 -6.85
N THR A 87 16.94 6.11 -5.55
CA THR A 87 16.58 5.08 -4.55
C THR A 87 15.12 5.20 -4.08
N PHE A 88 14.39 6.19 -4.60
CA PHE A 88 12.96 6.33 -4.37
C PHE A 88 12.20 5.49 -5.38
N HIS A 89 11.83 4.28 -4.97
CA HIS A 89 11.02 3.39 -5.80
C HIS A 89 9.52 3.64 -5.59
N HIS A 90 8.78 3.57 -6.69
CA HIS A 90 7.35 3.68 -6.76
C HIS A 90 6.86 2.65 -7.78
N VAL A 91 5.74 2.00 -7.49
CA VAL A 91 5.02 1.18 -8.45
C VAL A 91 3.53 1.35 -8.22
N THR A 92 2.77 1.55 -9.29
CA THR A 92 1.32 1.74 -9.24
C THR A 92 0.66 1.02 -10.41
N GLY A 93 -0.53 0.47 -10.18
CA GLY A 93 -1.28 -0.21 -11.22
C GLY A 93 -2.63 -0.68 -10.72
N GLU A 94 -3.45 -1.17 -11.64
CA GLU A 94 -4.78 -1.69 -11.35
C GLU A 94 -4.80 -3.21 -11.47
N VAL A 95 -5.47 -3.88 -10.52
CA VAL A 95 -5.74 -5.32 -10.58
C VAL A 95 -7.25 -5.55 -10.57
N GLU A 96 -7.69 -6.57 -11.29
CA GLU A 96 -9.02 -7.15 -11.11
C GLU A 96 -8.97 -8.11 -9.91
N PHE A 97 -9.92 -7.96 -9.00
CA PHE A 97 -9.96 -8.72 -7.75
C PHE A 97 -11.39 -9.10 -7.39
N THR A 98 -11.60 -10.34 -6.97
CA THR A 98 -12.89 -10.85 -6.49
C THR A 98 -12.67 -11.52 -5.13
N PRO A 99 -13.02 -10.87 -4.02
CA PRO A 99 -12.84 -11.45 -2.70
C PRO A 99 -13.89 -12.54 -2.41
N GLU A 100 -13.56 -13.46 -1.51
CA GLU A 100 -14.48 -14.45 -0.95
C GLU A 100 -15.07 -13.98 0.38
N VAL A 101 -16.24 -14.51 0.72
CA VAL A 101 -16.95 -14.15 1.96
C VAL A 101 -16.10 -14.46 3.20
N GLY A 102 -15.91 -13.47 4.08
CA GLY A 102 -15.26 -13.66 5.37
C GLY A 102 -13.74 -13.85 5.31
N ARG A 103 -13.12 -13.66 4.14
CA ARG A 103 -11.65 -13.67 4.01
C ARG A 103 -11.03 -12.33 4.37
N ASP A 104 -9.79 -12.42 4.85
CA ASP A 104 -8.93 -11.29 5.14
C ASP A 104 -7.80 -11.23 4.11
N TYR A 105 -7.65 -10.08 3.45
CA TYR A 105 -6.63 -9.84 2.44
C TYR A 105 -5.68 -8.73 2.88
N VAL A 106 -4.45 -8.79 2.38
CA VAL A 106 -3.42 -7.78 2.66
C VAL A 106 -2.73 -7.37 1.37
N VAL A 107 -2.55 -6.06 1.19
CA VAL A 107 -1.73 -5.52 0.09
C VAL A 107 -0.26 -5.68 0.48
N LYS A 108 0.52 -6.31 -0.39
CA LYS A 108 1.94 -6.61 -0.20
C LYS A 108 2.75 -6.06 -1.36
N GLY A 109 4.04 -5.89 -1.12
CA GLY A 109 4.95 -5.40 -2.15
C GLY A 109 6.41 -5.64 -1.80
N ALA A 110 7.25 -5.32 -2.77
CA ALA A 110 8.69 -5.23 -2.62
C ALA A 110 9.19 -4.02 -3.40
N LEU A 111 10.06 -3.21 -2.80
CA LEU A 111 10.66 -2.04 -3.44
C LEU A 111 12.17 -2.25 -3.58
N GLY A 112 12.71 -1.92 -4.76
CA GLY A 112 14.11 -2.10 -5.12
C GLY A 112 14.29 -2.06 -6.64
N GLU A 113 15.32 -2.75 -7.15
CA GLU A 113 15.62 -2.82 -8.59
C GLU A 113 14.45 -3.34 -9.45
N SER A 114 13.60 -4.20 -8.89
CA SER A 114 12.32 -4.56 -9.49
C SER A 114 11.24 -4.38 -8.45
N SER A 115 10.47 -3.30 -8.59
CA SER A 115 9.44 -2.94 -7.62
C SER A 115 8.13 -3.61 -8.00
N SER A 116 7.41 -4.13 -7.00
CA SER A 116 6.17 -4.88 -7.22
C SER A 116 5.14 -4.70 -6.12
N VAL A 117 3.86 -4.83 -6.47
CA VAL A 117 2.73 -4.77 -5.54
C VAL A 117 1.60 -5.72 -5.96
N TRP A 118 0.97 -6.38 -4.99
CA TRP A 118 -0.10 -7.38 -5.20
C TRP A 118 -0.98 -7.54 -3.94
N ILE A 119 -2.02 -8.37 -4.03
CA ILE A 119 -2.89 -8.75 -2.91
C ILE A 119 -2.59 -10.21 -2.52
N GLU A 120 -2.44 -10.47 -1.23
CA GLU A 120 -2.36 -11.81 -0.65
C GLU A 120 -3.61 -12.12 0.19
N ASP A 121 -4.01 -13.38 0.20
CA ASP A 121 -4.85 -13.93 1.27
C ASP A 121 -4.02 -14.01 2.55
N SER A 122 -4.54 -13.44 3.64
CA SER A 122 -3.78 -13.29 4.89
C SER A 122 -3.64 -14.62 5.65
N GLU A 123 -4.51 -15.58 5.39
CA GLU A 123 -4.50 -16.89 6.04
C GLU A 123 -3.54 -17.85 5.32
N SER A 124 -3.63 -17.92 3.98
CA SER A 124 -2.79 -18.84 3.20
C SER A 124 -1.45 -18.25 2.77
N GLY A 125 -1.33 -16.91 2.72
CA GLY A 125 -0.18 -16.22 2.12
C GLY A 125 -0.13 -16.32 0.60
N GLU A 126 -1.17 -16.85 -0.04
CA GLU A 126 -1.24 -16.99 -1.49
C GLU A 126 -1.50 -15.63 -2.15
N ARG A 127 -0.85 -15.40 -3.29
CA ARG A 127 -1.12 -14.22 -4.13
C ARG A 127 -2.41 -14.42 -4.91
N VAL A 128 -3.38 -13.55 -4.65
CA VAL A 128 -4.76 -13.67 -5.20
C VAL A 128 -5.09 -12.58 -6.22
N SER A 129 -4.09 -11.81 -6.65
CA SER A 129 -4.18 -10.85 -7.75
C SER A 129 -3.02 -11.00 -8.72
N ALA A 130 -3.12 -10.35 -9.89
CA ALA A 130 -1.95 -10.07 -10.69
C ALA A 130 -0.90 -9.29 -9.88
N VAL A 131 0.37 -9.50 -10.20
CA VAL A 131 1.49 -8.72 -9.64
C VAL A 131 1.76 -7.55 -10.58
N ILE A 132 1.66 -6.34 -10.06
CA ILE A 132 2.07 -5.13 -10.80
C ILE A 132 3.56 -4.95 -10.57
N THR A 133 4.32 -4.72 -11.64
CA THR A 133 5.78 -4.53 -11.59
C THR A 133 6.20 -3.27 -12.32
N GLU A 134 7.21 -2.59 -11.80
CA GLU A 134 7.91 -1.49 -12.47
C GLU A 134 9.43 -1.74 -12.38
N SER A 135 10.12 -1.57 -13.51
CA SER A 135 11.54 -1.86 -13.74
C SER A 135 12.33 -0.59 -13.98
#